data_AF-A0A6N7Y002-F1
#
_entry.id   AF-A0A6N7Y002-F1
#
_cell.length_a   1.000
_cell.length_b   1.000
_cell.length_c   1.000
_cell.angle_alpha   90.00
_cell.angle_beta   90.00
_cell.angle_gamma   90.00
#
_symmetry.space_group_name_H-M   'P 1'
#
loop_
_entity.id
_entity.type
_entity.pdbx_description
1 polymer ?
#
loop_
_entity_poly.entity_id
_entity_poly.type
_entity_poly.pdbx_seq_one_letter_code
_entity_poly.pdbx_strand_id
1 'polypeptide(L)'
;MRKNKNWIELFDEEELIKSEVLLKGQNELDLSGLGIPSKEEIKEMIDYLDVDSSNLYYFHSDITSLFYYIDEEEFIYIKIPPTSLEAMNFINAKKIVGRIIKKQAKYMDNGDYNGVFNLIETKYKIEAFLQLLNLYKHNMVLIKPEELFEIFSDVYTLSEFGFNEFNKEDFLLLFSMNTNNDYKSNIEKDGNGYVTIYRGEGEQSSPLDEAYSWTLDKDKAEWFANRYDTEEVCRVYQAKVHIDNIKAYFEDRGEEEVIVFPEDVVDVQVILEKSWC
;
A
#
# COMPACT_ATOMS: atom_id res chain seq x y z
N MET A 1 20.94 9.35 -2.43
CA MET A 1 21.14 8.96 -1.01
C MET A 1 19.80 9.08 -0.31
N ARG A 2 19.06 7.98 -0.19
CA ARG A 2 17.81 7.94 0.58
C ARG A 2 18.17 8.31 2.02
N LYS A 3 17.50 9.32 2.60
CA LYS A 3 17.41 9.38 4.05
C LYS A 3 16.63 8.12 4.43
N ASN A 4 17.25 7.23 5.19
CA ASN A 4 16.56 6.14 5.89
C ASN A 4 15.45 6.78 6.74
N LYS A 5 14.27 6.96 6.16
CA LYS A 5 13.05 7.10 6.95
C LYS A 5 12.69 5.68 7.38
N ASN A 6 12.55 5.52 8.69
CA ASN A 6 12.21 4.26 9.33
C ASN A 6 10.74 3.96 8.97
N TRP A 7 10.42 2.73 8.57
CA TRP A 7 9.11 2.05 8.51
C TRP A 7 8.07 2.49 9.56
N ILE A 8 8.54 3.01 10.70
CA ILE A 8 7.78 3.62 11.81
C ILE A 8 7.00 4.89 11.39
N GLU A 9 7.27 5.52 10.23
CA GLU A 9 6.48 6.69 9.75
C GLU A 9 5.26 6.30 8.86
N LEU A 10 5.14 5.04 8.41
CA LEU A 10 4.03 4.58 7.54
C LEU A 10 2.77 4.17 8.31
N PHE A 11 2.96 3.78 9.56
CA PHE A 11 1.94 3.62 10.59
C PHE A 11 2.33 4.64 11.65
N ASP A 12 1.41 5.40 12.23
CA ASP A 12 1.76 6.38 13.28
C ASP A 12 2.77 5.75 14.26
N GLU A 13 3.88 6.44 14.59
CA GLU A 13 5.07 5.83 15.25
C GLU A 13 4.69 5.08 16.56
N GLU A 14 3.51 5.38 17.09
CA GLU A 14 2.91 4.84 18.29
C GLU A 14 2.31 3.43 18.11
N GLU A 15 2.04 2.93 16.90
CA GLU A 15 1.22 1.73 16.71
C GLU A 15 2.00 0.41 16.49
N LEU A 16 3.14 0.42 15.78
CA LEU A 16 3.91 -0.79 15.41
C LEU A 16 5.26 -0.86 16.13
N ILE A 17 5.42 -1.77 17.09
CA ILE A 17 6.59 -1.84 17.98
C ILE A 17 7.34 -3.16 17.77
N LYS A 18 8.66 -3.12 17.51
CA LYS A 18 9.49 -4.35 17.46
C LYS A 18 9.38 -5.13 18.77
N SER A 19 9.21 -6.45 18.68
CA SER A 19 9.10 -7.30 19.87
C SER A 19 10.29 -7.14 20.82
N GLU A 20 11.51 -6.99 20.28
CA GLU A 20 12.71 -6.73 21.08
C GLU A 20 12.66 -5.43 21.87
N VAL A 21 12.04 -4.38 21.31
CA VAL A 21 11.88 -3.08 21.96
C VAL A 21 10.86 -3.18 23.09
N LEU A 22 9.74 -3.89 22.88
CA LEU A 22 8.77 -4.21 23.93
C LEU A 22 9.38 -5.05 25.06
N LEU A 23 10.21 -6.02 24.71
CA LEU A 23 10.86 -6.90 25.68
C LEU A 23 11.95 -6.16 26.49
N LYS A 24 12.59 -5.13 25.92
CA LYS A 24 13.65 -4.32 26.55
C LYS A 24 13.13 -3.05 27.27
N GLY A 25 11.97 -2.51 26.90
CA GLY A 25 11.38 -1.27 27.43
C GLY A 25 10.77 -1.41 28.83
N GLN A 26 10.77 -0.29 29.56
CA GLN A 26 10.26 -0.15 30.94
C GLN A 26 8.77 -0.51 31.06
N ASN A 27 8.39 -1.04 32.22
CA ASN A 27 7.02 -1.36 32.63
C ASN A 27 6.12 -0.11 32.66
N GLU A 28 5.52 0.32 31.56
CA GLU A 28 4.47 1.33 31.61
C GLU A 28 3.44 1.07 30.51
N LEU A 29 2.55 0.10 30.74
CA LEU A 29 1.15 0.09 30.31
C LEU A 29 0.55 -1.30 30.63
N ASP A 30 0.10 -1.47 31.89
CA ASP A 30 -0.78 -2.59 32.25
C ASP A 30 -2.16 -2.33 31.62
N LEU A 31 -2.33 -2.84 30.40
CA LEU A 31 -3.57 -2.75 29.62
C LEU A 31 -4.38 -4.06 29.69
N SER A 32 -4.10 -4.93 30.67
CA SER A 32 -4.84 -6.17 30.86
C SER A 32 -6.35 -5.95 30.98
N GLY A 33 -6.77 -4.80 31.52
CA GLY A 33 -8.16 -4.36 31.58
C GLY A 33 -8.82 -4.02 30.24
N LEU A 34 -8.05 -3.87 29.15
CA LEU A 34 -8.52 -3.65 27.77
C LEU A 34 -8.41 -4.93 26.90
N GLY A 35 -8.04 -6.07 27.48
CA GLY A 35 -7.85 -7.32 26.73
C GLY A 35 -6.51 -7.41 25.99
N ILE A 36 -5.56 -6.53 26.31
CA ILE A 36 -4.20 -6.54 25.77
C ILE A 36 -3.34 -7.48 26.64
N PRO A 37 -2.60 -8.44 26.04
CA PRO A 37 -1.77 -9.36 26.81
C PRO A 37 -0.64 -8.65 27.56
N SER A 38 -0.35 -9.14 28.76
CA SER A 38 0.82 -8.77 29.56
C SER A 38 2.13 -9.07 28.84
N LYS A 39 3.22 -8.47 29.31
CA LYS A 39 4.57 -8.70 28.78
C LYS A 39 4.97 -10.19 28.85
N GLU A 40 4.63 -10.84 29.95
CA GLU A 40 4.83 -12.28 30.14
C GLU A 40 4.02 -13.11 29.14
N GLU A 41 2.74 -12.79 28.91
CA GLU A 41 1.91 -13.48 27.92
C GLU A 41 2.42 -13.26 26.49
N ILE A 42 2.84 -12.04 26.14
CA ILE A 42 3.50 -11.72 24.87
C ILE A 42 4.72 -12.61 24.68
N LYS A 43 5.56 -12.75 25.72
CA LYS A 43 6.74 -13.61 25.66
C LYS A 43 6.37 -15.08 25.44
N GLU A 44 5.39 -15.61 26.16
CA GLU A 44 4.91 -16.98 25.97
C GLU A 44 4.35 -17.22 24.57
N MET A 45 3.66 -16.23 23.99
CA MET A 45 3.17 -16.28 22.61
C MET A 45 4.31 -16.30 21.58
N ILE A 46 5.34 -15.46 21.77
CA ILE A 46 6.56 -15.46 20.94
C ILE A 46 7.27 -16.81 21.02
N ASP A 47 7.49 -17.32 22.23
CA ASP A 47 8.13 -18.62 22.48
C ASP A 47 7.33 -19.77 21.86
N TYR A 48 5.99 -19.69 21.88
CA TYR A 48 5.10 -20.67 21.24
C TYR A 48 5.25 -20.70 19.72
N LEU A 49 5.35 -19.54 19.07
CA LEU A 49 5.42 -19.43 17.61
C LEU A 49 6.68 -20.06 17.03
N ASP A 50 7.80 -20.06 17.77
CA ASP A 50 9.08 -20.67 17.37
C ASP A 50 9.59 -20.10 16.05
N VAL A 51 9.57 -18.77 15.96
CA VAL A 51 10.10 -17.96 14.85
C VAL A 51 11.15 -16.99 15.38
N ASP A 52 11.94 -16.39 14.50
CA ASP A 52 12.90 -15.37 14.91
C ASP A 52 12.17 -14.15 15.48
N SER A 53 12.32 -13.91 16.78
CA SER A 53 11.66 -12.80 17.46
C SER A 53 12.11 -11.43 16.96
N SER A 54 13.31 -11.31 16.36
CA SER A 54 13.80 -10.03 15.81
C SER A 54 12.94 -9.51 14.65
N ASN A 55 12.22 -10.43 13.99
CA ASN A 55 11.30 -10.18 12.89
C ASN A 55 9.82 -10.17 13.33
N LEU A 56 9.55 -10.20 14.64
CA LEU A 56 8.21 -10.03 15.18
C LEU A 56 7.93 -8.58 15.58
N TYR A 57 6.75 -8.12 15.17
CA TYR A 57 6.24 -6.79 15.38
C TYR A 57 4.90 -6.89 16.10
N TYR A 58 4.70 -6.04 17.09
CA TYR A 58 3.45 -5.94 17.81
C TYR A 58 2.67 -4.73 17.33
N PHE A 59 1.37 -4.90 17.12
CA PHE A 59 0.50 -3.83 16.64
C PHE A 59 -0.70 -3.71 17.58
N HIS A 60 -0.69 -2.69 18.45
CA HIS A 60 -1.68 -2.60 19.54
C HIS A 60 -3.06 -2.12 19.08
N SER A 61 -3.12 -1.40 17.95
CA SER A 61 -4.34 -0.84 17.37
C SER A 61 -5.13 -1.86 16.53
N ASP A 62 -4.52 -2.97 16.09
CA ASP A 62 -5.20 -4.00 15.30
C ASP A 62 -5.82 -5.08 16.18
N ILE A 63 -7.10 -4.88 16.44
CA ILE A 63 -7.95 -5.78 17.22
C ILE A 63 -8.09 -7.19 16.61
N THR A 64 -7.68 -7.38 15.35
CA THR A 64 -7.76 -8.66 14.64
C THR A 64 -6.42 -9.40 14.58
N SER A 65 -5.32 -8.78 15.03
CA SER A 65 -3.99 -9.39 15.05
C SER A 65 -3.02 -8.59 15.91
N LEU A 66 -2.51 -9.20 16.98
CA LEU A 66 -1.50 -8.56 17.82
C LEU A 66 -0.09 -8.63 17.23
N PHE A 67 0.21 -9.66 16.43
CA PHE A 67 1.56 -9.89 15.92
C PHE A 67 1.61 -9.88 14.40
N TYR A 68 2.73 -9.40 13.91
CA TYR A 68 3.15 -9.48 12.53
C TYR A 68 4.55 -10.06 12.48
N TYR A 69 4.76 -11.04 11.61
CA TYR A 69 6.09 -11.56 11.32
C TYR A 69 6.52 -11.05 9.95
N ILE A 70 7.54 -10.20 9.94
CA ILE A 70 8.08 -9.57 8.74
C ILE A 70 9.58 -9.85 8.69
N ASP A 71 9.97 -10.73 7.77
CA ASP A 71 11.36 -11.05 7.47
C ASP A 71 11.66 -10.50 6.07
N GLU A 72 12.24 -9.30 6.02
CA GLU A 72 12.57 -8.66 4.75
C GLU A 72 13.61 -9.48 3.98
N GLU A 73 14.61 -10.05 4.65
CA GLU A 73 15.69 -10.79 3.98
C GLU A 73 15.14 -12.00 3.22
N GLU A 74 14.19 -12.71 3.83
CA GLU A 74 13.54 -13.89 3.25
C GLU A 74 12.23 -13.54 2.50
N PHE A 75 11.87 -12.26 2.40
CA PHE A 75 10.64 -11.75 1.78
C PHE A 75 9.36 -12.41 2.35
N ILE A 76 9.26 -12.45 3.68
CA ILE A 76 8.12 -13.04 4.40
C ILE A 76 7.32 -11.94 5.08
N TYR A 77 6.01 -11.89 4.82
CA TYR A 77 5.08 -10.97 5.47
C TYR A 77 3.84 -11.73 5.95
N ILE A 78 3.63 -11.81 7.27
CA ILE A 78 2.57 -12.64 7.87
C ILE A 78 1.85 -11.87 8.98
N LYS A 79 0.52 -11.76 8.82
CA LYS A 79 -0.40 -11.40 9.91
C LYS A 79 -0.66 -12.62 10.81
N ILE A 80 -0.58 -12.44 12.11
CA ILE A 80 -0.78 -13.51 13.10
C ILE A 80 -2.08 -13.20 13.87
N PRO A 81 -3.23 -13.73 13.40
CA PRO A 81 -4.55 -13.30 13.88
C PRO A 81 -4.89 -13.56 15.36
N PRO A 82 -4.27 -14.51 16.09
CA PRO A 82 -4.64 -14.72 17.48
C PRO A 82 -4.13 -13.61 18.41
N THR A 83 -5.00 -13.17 19.30
CA THR A 83 -4.72 -12.16 20.33
C THR A 83 -4.36 -12.77 21.68
N SER A 84 -4.38 -14.10 21.83
CA SER A 84 -4.01 -14.77 23.07
C SER A 84 -3.35 -16.13 22.82
N LEU A 85 -2.57 -16.62 23.79
CA LEU A 85 -1.95 -17.95 23.73
C LEU A 85 -3.00 -19.08 23.64
N GLU A 86 -4.15 -18.93 24.33
CA GLU A 86 -5.24 -19.90 24.23
C GLU A 86 -5.79 -19.97 22.79
N ALA A 87 -6.04 -18.82 22.16
CA ALA A 87 -6.50 -18.76 20.78
C ALA A 87 -5.43 -19.32 19.81
N MET A 88 -4.15 -19.01 20.02
CA MET A 88 -3.04 -19.57 19.25
C MET A 88 -3.01 -21.09 19.32
N ASN A 89 -3.17 -21.66 20.51
CA ASN A 89 -3.22 -23.10 20.71
C ASN A 89 -4.43 -23.73 20.05
N PHE A 90 -5.62 -23.12 20.20
CA PHE A 90 -6.87 -23.62 19.63
C PHE A 90 -6.79 -23.76 18.10
N ILE A 91 -6.24 -22.76 17.40
CA ILE A 91 -6.09 -22.80 15.93
C ILE A 91 -4.80 -23.46 15.45
N ASN A 92 -3.90 -23.84 16.36
CA ASN A 92 -2.55 -24.30 16.05
C ASN A 92 -1.78 -23.29 15.19
N ALA A 93 -1.68 -22.05 15.70
CA ALA A 93 -1.10 -20.92 14.99
C ALA A 93 0.34 -21.19 14.54
N LYS A 94 1.15 -21.87 15.36
CA LYS A 94 2.52 -22.29 14.99
C LYS A 94 2.54 -23.06 13.67
N LYS A 95 1.63 -24.02 13.49
CA LYS A 95 1.54 -24.81 12.26
C LYS A 95 1.05 -23.99 11.07
N ILE A 96 0.16 -23.02 11.29
CA ILE A 96 -0.35 -22.13 10.25
C ILE A 96 0.77 -21.19 9.78
N VAL A 97 1.42 -20.48 10.71
CA VAL A 97 2.54 -19.58 10.42
C VAL A 97 3.65 -20.32 9.69
N GLY A 98 4.09 -21.47 10.22
CA GLY A 98 5.12 -22.29 9.56
C GLY A 98 4.73 -22.82 8.17
N ARG A 99 3.42 -22.97 7.86
CA ARG A 99 2.96 -23.29 6.49
C ARG A 99 3.00 -22.08 5.57
N ILE A 100 2.61 -20.90 6.06
CA ILE A 100 2.62 -19.68 5.27
C ILE A 100 4.06 -19.29 4.93
N ILE A 101 4.99 -19.34 5.90
CA ILE A 101 6.43 -19.14 5.69
C ILE A 101 6.93 -20.03 4.54
N LYS A 102 6.70 -21.34 4.64
CA LYS A 102 7.11 -22.31 3.60
C LYS A 102 6.46 -22.04 2.25
N LYS A 103 5.23 -21.52 2.24
CA LYS A 103 4.49 -21.22 1.02
C LYS A 103 5.03 -19.97 0.34
N GLN A 104 5.30 -18.89 1.08
CA GLN A 104 5.92 -17.67 0.55
C GLN A 104 7.34 -17.94 0.05
N ALA A 105 8.18 -18.65 0.83
CA ALA A 105 9.51 -19.07 0.40
C ALA A 105 9.46 -19.89 -0.90
N LYS A 106 8.54 -20.86 -0.99
CA LYS A 106 8.34 -21.64 -2.22
C LYS A 106 7.93 -20.77 -3.40
N TYR A 107 7.08 -19.76 -3.20
CA TYR A 107 6.69 -18.86 -4.28
C TYR A 107 7.88 -18.02 -4.75
N MET A 108 8.66 -17.45 -3.83
CA MET A 108 9.90 -16.74 -4.13
C MET A 108 10.90 -17.60 -4.91
N ASP A 109 11.15 -18.84 -4.46
CA ASP A 109 12.07 -19.78 -5.12
C ASP A 109 11.67 -20.11 -6.57
N ASN A 110 10.36 -20.13 -6.84
CA ASN A 110 9.82 -20.42 -8.17
C ASN A 110 9.63 -19.16 -9.03
N GLY A 111 9.91 -17.97 -8.50
CA GLY A 111 9.63 -16.70 -9.16
C GLY A 111 8.13 -16.40 -9.30
N ASP A 112 7.28 -17.00 -8.46
CA ASP A 112 5.83 -16.75 -8.43
C ASP A 112 5.50 -15.56 -7.51
N TYR A 113 5.87 -14.36 -7.94
CA TYR A 113 5.72 -13.14 -7.14
C TYR A 113 4.24 -12.81 -6.90
N ASN A 114 3.37 -13.06 -7.87
CA ASN A 114 1.92 -12.95 -7.69
C ASN A 114 1.41 -13.84 -6.54
N GLY A 115 1.88 -15.08 -6.46
CA GLY A 115 1.58 -15.99 -5.36
C GLY A 115 2.02 -15.43 -4.00
N VAL A 116 3.17 -14.75 -3.93
CA VAL A 116 3.64 -14.08 -2.72
C VAL A 116 2.70 -12.94 -2.35
N PHE A 117 2.45 -11.98 -3.25
CA PHE A 117 1.63 -10.79 -2.97
C PHE A 117 0.17 -11.11 -2.62
N ASN A 118 -0.35 -12.25 -3.08
CA ASN A 118 -1.66 -12.76 -2.67
C ASN A 118 -1.73 -13.20 -1.20
N LEU A 119 -0.59 -13.46 -0.55
CA LEU A 119 -0.51 -13.82 0.87
C LEU A 119 -0.20 -12.63 1.78
N ILE A 120 0.18 -11.50 1.21
CA ILE A 120 0.52 -10.27 1.94
C ILE A 120 -0.77 -9.47 2.19
N GLU A 121 -1.01 -9.09 3.44
CA GLU A 121 -2.10 -8.17 3.79
C GLU A 121 -1.93 -6.83 3.07
N THR A 122 -3.04 -6.25 2.59
CA THR A 122 -3.04 -5.03 1.77
C THR A 122 -2.15 -3.92 2.34
N LYS A 123 -2.18 -3.70 3.66
CA LYS A 123 -1.41 -2.65 4.32
C LYS A 123 0.12 -2.79 4.21
N TYR A 124 0.66 -3.96 3.88
CA TYR A 124 2.11 -4.19 3.67
C TYR A 124 2.50 -4.34 2.20
N LYS A 125 1.51 -4.34 1.29
CA LYS A 125 1.80 -4.58 -0.13
C LYS A 125 2.68 -3.51 -0.74
N ILE A 126 2.51 -2.24 -0.36
CA ILE A 126 3.36 -1.14 -0.84
C ILE A 126 4.82 -1.36 -0.45
N GLU A 127 5.07 -1.67 0.82
CA GLU A 127 6.43 -1.92 1.34
C GLU A 127 7.08 -3.12 0.66
N ALA A 128 6.38 -4.27 0.63
CA ALA A 128 6.85 -5.47 -0.06
C ALA A 128 7.12 -5.18 -1.55
N PHE A 129 6.29 -4.36 -2.20
CA PHE A 129 6.50 -3.95 -3.59
C PHE A 129 7.75 -3.10 -3.76
N LEU A 130 8.00 -2.12 -2.89
CA LEU A 130 9.21 -1.31 -2.93
C LEU A 130 10.47 -2.17 -2.76
N GLN A 131 10.39 -3.20 -1.92
CA GLN A 131 11.47 -4.16 -1.75
C GLN A 131 11.69 -4.98 -3.03
N LEU A 132 10.62 -5.53 -3.63
CA LEU A 132 10.70 -6.26 -4.89
C LEU A 132 11.27 -5.38 -6.01
N LEU A 133 10.81 -4.13 -6.11
CA LEU A 133 11.32 -3.14 -7.05
C LEU A 133 12.81 -2.85 -6.83
N ASN A 134 13.25 -2.79 -5.58
CA ASN A 134 14.66 -2.61 -5.25
C ASN A 134 15.50 -3.82 -5.67
N LEU A 135 15.03 -5.04 -5.41
CA LEU A 135 15.68 -6.28 -5.87
C LEU A 135 15.77 -6.31 -7.40
N TYR A 136 14.71 -5.93 -8.10
CA TYR A 136 14.67 -5.85 -9.55
C TYR A 136 15.73 -4.88 -10.10
N LYS A 137 15.80 -3.65 -9.55
CA LYS A 137 16.78 -2.63 -9.95
C LYS A 137 18.24 -3.06 -9.76
N HIS A 138 18.49 -3.94 -8.80
CA HIS A 138 19.82 -4.49 -8.52
C HIS A 138 20.09 -5.83 -9.21
N ASN A 139 19.17 -6.29 -10.08
CA ASN A 139 19.25 -7.59 -10.77
C ASN A 139 19.37 -8.78 -9.80
N MET A 140 18.75 -8.68 -8.62
CA MET A 140 18.75 -9.73 -7.60
C MET A 140 17.57 -10.70 -7.75
N VAL A 141 16.61 -10.38 -8.62
CA VAL A 141 15.46 -11.22 -8.97
C VAL A 141 15.30 -11.28 -10.49
N LEU A 142 14.72 -12.38 -10.98
CA LEU A 142 14.38 -12.55 -12.38
C LEU A 142 12.86 -12.49 -12.53
N ILE A 143 12.35 -11.28 -12.73
CA ILE A 143 10.94 -11.01 -13.02
C ILE A 143 10.84 -10.28 -14.36
N LYS A 144 9.82 -10.59 -15.15
CA LYS A 144 9.58 -9.88 -16.41
C LYS A 144 9.07 -8.46 -16.13
N PRO A 145 9.46 -7.46 -16.93
CA PRO A 145 8.97 -6.09 -16.74
C PRO A 145 7.44 -6.00 -16.69
N GLU A 146 6.75 -6.74 -17.56
CA GLU A 146 5.29 -6.73 -17.63
C GLU A 146 4.66 -7.32 -16.35
N GLU A 147 5.23 -8.40 -15.82
CA GLU A 147 4.78 -9.03 -14.58
C GLU A 147 5.01 -8.11 -13.36
N LEU A 148 6.15 -7.42 -13.31
CA LEU A 148 6.40 -6.43 -12.24
C LEU A 148 5.39 -5.28 -12.30
N PHE A 149 5.02 -4.85 -13.50
CA PHE A 149 4.00 -3.82 -13.70
C PHE A 149 2.59 -4.30 -13.35
N GLU A 150 2.23 -5.56 -13.63
CA GLU A 150 0.97 -6.16 -13.20
C GLU A 150 0.86 -6.16 -11.66
N ILE A 151 1.91 -6.62 -10.96
CA ILE A 151 1.94 -6.60 -9.49
C ILE A 151 1.85 -5.15 -8.97
N PHE A 152 2.57 -4.22 -9.58
CA PHE A 152 2.44 -2.80 -9.25
C PHE A 152 1.00 -2.32 -9.38
N SER A 153 0.32 -2.66 -10.48
CA SER A 153 -1.06 -2.23 -10.75
C SER A 153 -2.03 -2.78 -9.71
N ASP A 154 -1.89 -4.04 -9.31
CA ASP A 154 -2.67 -4.65 -8.24
C ASP A 154 -2.44 -3.96 -6.90
N VAL A 155 -1.17 -3.72 -6.54
CA VAL A 155 -0.79 -3.03 -5.30
C VAL A 155 -1.29 -1.59 -5.31
N TYR A 156 -1.15 -0.90 -6.44
CA TYR A 156 -1.57 0.48 -6.64
C TYR A 156 -3.06 0.65 -6.47
N THR A 157 -3.86 -0.18 -7.14
CA THR A 157 -5.32 -0.06 -7.02
C THR A 157 -5.81 -0.48 -5.64
N LEU A 158 -5.20 -1.48 -4.98
CA LEU A 158 -5.66 -1.98 -3.66
C LEU A 158 -5.27 -1.11 -2.48
N SER A 159 -4.24 -0.28 -2.61
CA SER A 159 -3.72 0.51 -1.48
C SER A 159 -4.34 1.89 -1.48
N GLU A 160 -4.83 2.34 -0.32
CA GLU A 160 -5.38 3.71 -0.19
C GLU A 160 -4.29 4.74 0.18
N PHE A 161 -3.15 4.28 0.68
CA PHE A 161 -2.06 5.09 1.21
C PHE A 161 -0.68 4.50 0.86
N GLY A 162 0.40 5.26 1.11
CA GLY A 162 1.79 4.82 0.94
C GLY A 162 2.43 5.16 -0.41
N PHE A 163 1.70 5.80 -1.33
CA PHE A 163 2.24 6.17 -2.65
C PHE A 163 3.34 7.23 -2.62
N ASN A 164 3.40 8.02 -1.55
CA ASN A 164 4.46 9.02 -1.35
C ASN A 164 5.85 8.41 -1.16
N GLU A 165 5.94 7.08 -0.94
CA GLU A 165 7.20 6.35 -0.85
C GLU A 165 7.86 6.12 -2.21
N PHE A 166 7.07 6.15 -3.29
CA PHE A 166 7.59 6.09 -4.65
C PHE A 166 8.15 7.45 -5.02
N ASN A 167 9.37 7.47 -5.54
CA ASN A 167 9.90 8.68 -6.16
C ASN A 167 9.52 8.70 -7.66
N LYS A 168 9.71 9.86 -8.30
CA LYS A 168 9.44 10.04 -9.73
C LYS A 168 10.18 9.06 -10.64
N GLU A 169 11.41 8.67 -10.30
CA GLU A 169 12.19 7.69 -11.07
C GLU A 169 11.58 6.28 -10.97
N ASP A 170 10.98 5.93 -9.82
CA ASP A 170 10.25 4.67 -9.63
C ASP A 170 9.04 4.63 -10.58
N PHE A 171 8.23 5.69 -10.59
CA PHE A 171 7.09 5.79 -11.50
C PHE A 171 7.50 5.78 -12.98
N LEU A 172 8.56 6.51 -13.35
CA LEU A 172 9.07 6.50 -14.73
C LEU A 172 9.50 5.10 -15.15
N LEU A 173 10.19 4.38 -14.28
CA LEU A 173 10.59 3.00 -14.53
C LEU A 173 9.36 2.11 -14.70
N LEU A 174 8.41 2.13 -13.77
CA LEU A 174 7.21 1.30 -13.80
C LEU A 174 6.34 1.58 -15.02
N PHE A 175 6.05 2.85 -15.32
CA PHE A 175 5.26 3.19 -16.51
C PHE A 175 5.98 2.89 -17.82
N SER A 176 7.32 2.84 -17.84
CA SER A 176 8.05 2.35 -19.02
C SER A 176 7.86 0.86 -19.29
N MET A 177 7.46 0.10 -18.27
CA MET A 177 7.13 -1.33 -18.38
C MET A 177 5.70 -1.56 -18.84
N ASN A 178 4.84 -0.54 -18.76
CA ASN A 178 3.48 -0.60 -19.29
C ASN A 178 3.51 -0.54 -20.83
N THR A 179 3.42 -1.71 -21.46
CA THR A 179 3.38 -1.81 -22.91
C THR A 179 1.97 -1.66 -23.48
N ASN A 180 0.93 -1.81 -22.64
CA ASN A 180 -0.46 -1.67 -23.06
C ASN A 180 -0.84 -0.19 -23.20
N ASN A 181 -1.09 0.24 -24.43
CA ASN A 181 -1.58 1.59 -24.74
C ASN A 181 -2.90 1.56 -25.52
N ASP A 182 -3.57 0.40 -25.60
CA ASP A 182 -4.77 0.21 -26.42
C ASP A 182 -5.91 1.12 -25.95
N TYR A 183 -5.95 1.41 -24.65
CA TYR A 183 -6.90 2.33 -24.02
C TYR A 183 -6.86 3.74 -24.64
N LYS A 184 -5.71 4.22 -25.15
CA LYS A 184 -5.58 5.57 -25.71
C LYS A 184 -6.45 5.80 -26.95
N SER A 185 -6.80 4.71 -27.64
CA SER A 185 -7.71 4.76 -28.79
C SER A 185 -9.18 4.94 -28.37
N ASN A 186 -9.54 4.48 -27.17
CA ASN A 186 -10.90 4.51 -26.64
C ASN A 186 -11.21 5.74 -25.78
N ILE A 187 -10.18 6.45 -25.29
CA ILE A 187 -10.35 7.70 -24.55
C ILE A 187 -10.77 8.83 -25.51
N GLU A 188 -11.87 9.50 -25.16
CA GLU A 188 -12.36 10.69 -25.88
C GLU A 188 -11.37 11.85 -25.74
N LYS A 189 -11.07 12.50 -26.86
CA LYS A 189 -10.11 13.61 -26.95
C LYS A 189 -10.59 14.68 -27.91
N ASP A 190 -10.24 15.93 -27.63
CA ASP A 190 -10.57 17.06 -28.49
C ASP A 190 -9.73 17.05 -29.78
N GLY A 191 -10.01 18.00 -30.69
CA GLY A 191 -9.34 18.09 -31.99
C GLY A 191 -7.82 18.31 -31.92
N ASN A 192 -7.28 18.65 -30.74
CA ASN A 192 -5.86 18.84 -30.50
C ASN A 192 -5.24 17.69 -29.68
N GLY A 193 -5.99 16.60 -29.44
CA GLY A 193 -5.50 15.43 -28.71
C GLY A 193 -5.55 15.56 -27.19
N TYR A 194 -6.24 16.57 -26.64
CA TYR A 194 -6.40 16.74 -25.20
C TYR A 194 -7.61 15.99 -24.67
N VAL A 195 -7.42 15.34 -23.53
CA VAL A 195 -8.41 14.61 -22.75
C VAL A 195 -8.84 15.49 -21.57
N THR A 196 -10.14 15.50 -21.29
CA THR A 196 -10.65 16.15 -20.06
C THR A 196 -10.58 15.15 -18.92
N ILE A 197 -9.99 15.58 -17.80
CA ILE A 197 -9.78 14.75 -16.61
C ILE A 197 -10.30 15.47 -15.37
N TYR A 198 -10.70 14.70 -14.36
CA TYR A 198 -11.27 15.20 -13.12
C TYR A 198 -10.54 14.66 -11.89
N ARG A 199 -10.55 15.42 -10.80
CA ARG A 199 -9.99 14.98 -9.51
C ARG A 199 -10.83 15.48 -8.36
N GLY A 200 -11.19 14.59 -7.45
CA GLY A 200 -11.74 14.95 -6.15
C GLY A 200 -10.62 15.15 -5.14
N GLU A 201 -10.63 16.28 -4.44
CA GLU A 201 -9.74 16.59 -3.32
C GLU A 201 -10.60 16.72 -2.05
N GLY A 202 -10.28 15.90 -1.05
CA GLY A 202 -10.73 16.02 0.34
C GLY A 202 -9.54 16.04 1.29
N GLU A 203 -9.78 16.00 2.61
CA GLU A 203 -8.76 16.16 3.68
C GLU A 203 -7.50 15.31 3.50
N GLN A 204 -7.64 14.05 3.10
CA GLN A 204 -6.53 13.10 2.97
C GLN A 204 -5.88 13.08 1.56
N SER A 205 -6.26 14.00 0.68
CA SER A 205 -5.79 14.01 -0.70
C SER A 205 -4.43 14.70 -0.85
N SER A 206 -3.58 14.17 -1.73
CA SER A 206 -2.38 14.89 -2.15
C SER A 206 -2.77 16.23 -2.80
N PRO A 207 -1.99 17.30 -2.55
CA PRO A 207 -2.23 18.59 -3.18
C PRO A 207 -2.06 18.48 -4.71
N LEU A 208 -2.71 19.38 -5.45
CA LEU A 208 -2.74 19.35 -6.92
C LEU A 208 -1.37 19.29 -7.60
N ASP A 209 -0.35 19.97 -7.05
CA ASP A 209 1.00 20.02 -7.60
C ASP A 209 1.79 18.72 -7.40
N GLU A 210 1.25 17.79 -6.60
CA GLU A 210 1.77 16.45 -6.36
C GLU A 210 0.81 15.35 -6.85
N ALA A 211 -0.32 15.71 -7.48
CA ALA A 211 -1.38 14.78 -7.82
C ALA A 211 -1.15 14.01 -9.13
N TYR A 212 -0.91 12.71 -9.01
CA TYR A 212 -0.74 11.80 -10.15
C TYR A 212 -2.05 11.21 -10.67
N SER A 213 -3.00 10.95 -9.76
CA SER A 213 -4.25 10.25 -10.03
C SER A 213 -5.38 11.22 -10.38
N TRP A 214 -5.99 10.98 -11.53
CA TRP A 214 -7.16 11.67 -12.05
C TRP A 214 -8.13 10.63 -12.62
N THR A 215 -9.38 11.00 -12.88
CA THR A 215 -10.40 10.13 -13.47
C THR A 215 -11.02 10.77 -14.71
N LEU A 216 -11.46 9.94 -15.65
CA LEU A 216 -12.30 10.39 -16.79
C LEU A 216 -13.77 10.59 -16.38
N ASP A 217 -14.18 10.04 -15.24
CA ASP A 217 -15.53 10.08 -14.71
C ASP A 217 -15.67 11.21 -13.67
N LYS A 218 -16.43 12.24 -14.04
CA LYS A 218 -16.73 13.38 -13.15
C LYS A 218 -17.46 12.95 -11.88
N ASP A 219 -18.39 12.00 -11.95
CA ASP A 219 -19.17 11.55 -10.79
C ASP A 219 -18.26 10.81 -9.79
N LYS A 220 -17.22 10.12 -10.28
CA LYS A 220 -16.19 9.52 -9.43
C LYS A 220 -15.35 10.58 -8.73
N ALA A 221 -14.95 11.63 -9.43
CA ALA A 221 -14.24 12.75 -8.80
C ALA A 221 -15.09 13.42 -7.71
N GLU A 222 -16.41 13.58 -7.94
CA GLU A 222 -17.33 14.04 -6.90
C GLU A 222 -17.42 13.06 -5.73
N TRP A 223 -17.49 11.75 -5.98
CA TRP A 223 -17.49 10.75 -4.91
C TRP A 223 -16.21 10.82 -4.06
N PHE A 224 -15.02 10.89 -4.67
CA PHE A 224 -13.74 11.01 -3.96
C PHE A 224 -13.69 12.26 -3.07
N ALA A 225 -14.19 13.39 -3.58
CA ALA A 225 -14.25 14.63 -2.82
C ALA A 225 -15.19 14.55 -1.60
N ASN A 226 -16.19 13.66 -1.57
CA ASN A 226 -17.21 13.63 -0.50
C ASN A 226 -17.20 12.33 0.33
N ARG A 227 -16.19 11.47 0.20
CA ARG A 227 -16.28 10.10 0.75
C ARG A 227 -16.09 9.98 2.27
N TYR A 228 -15.64 11.04 2.94
CA TYR A 228 -15.18 10.96 4.33
C TYR A 228 -16.01 11.69 5.38
N ASP A 229 -17.09 12.39 5.05
CA ASP A 229 -18.02 12.89 6.08
C ASP A 229 -17.41 14.09 6.87
N THR A 230 -16.53 14.92 6.27
CA THR A 230 -15.63 15.85 6.99
C THR A 230 -16.01 17.33 6.93
N GLU A 231 -15.71 18.06 8.01
CA GLU A 231 -15.91 19.53 8.09
C GLU A 231 -14.92 20.34 7.23
N GLU A 232 -14.09 19.69 6.42
CA GLU A 232 -13.10 20.36 5.57
C GLU A 232 -13.67 20.82 4.22
N VAL A 233 -12.90 21.65 3.52
CA VAL A 233 -13.26 22.10 2.17
C VAL A 233 -12.89 21.03 1.17
N CYS A 234 -13.87 20.52 0.42
CA CYS A 234 -13.60 19.60 -0.67
C CYS A 234 -13.85 20.24 -2.02
N ARG A 235 -13.00 19.87 -2.97
CA ARG A 235 -12.97 20.45 -4.31
C ARG A 235 -13.05 19.36 -5.34
N VAL A 236 -13.73 19.68 -6.43
CA VAL A 236 -13.62 18.91 -7.67
C VAL A 236 -12.95 19.78 -8.70
N TYR A 237 -11.85 19.27 -9.22
CA TYR A 237 -11.08 19.88 -10.28
C TYR A 237 -11.45 19.26 -11.61
N GLN A 238 -11.48 20.11 -12.63
CA GLN A 238 -11.44 19.70 -14.03
C GLN A 238 -10.14 20.24 -14.63
N ALA A 239 -9.45 19.42 -15.39
CA ALA A 239 -8.24 19.82 -16.10
C ALA A 239 -8.17 19.13 -17.46
N LYS A 240 -7.09 19.42 -18.20
CA LYS A 240 -6.78 18.78 -19.46
C LYS A 240 -5.37 18.18 -19.45
N VAL A 241 -5.20 17.10 -20.19
CA VAL A 241 -3.90 16.47 -20.45
C VAL A 241 -3.84 15.97 -21.89
N HIS A 242 -2.69 16.07 -22.55
CA HIS A 242 -2.53 15.46 -23.87
C HIS A 242 -2.54 13.93 -23.76
N ILE A 243 -3.19 13.22 -24.69
CA ILE A 243 -3.33 11.75 -24.64
C ILE A 243 -1.99 11.00 -24.52
N ASP A 244 -0.93 11.54 -25.12
CA ASP A 244 0.43 10.96 -25.05
C ASP A 244 1.08 11.11 -23.67
N ASN A 245 0.58 12.02 -22.84
CA ASN A 245 1.07 12.25 -21.48
C ASN A 245 0.36 11.38 -20.44
N ILE A 246 -0.68 10.63 -20.81
CA ILE A 246 -1.27 9.60 -19.95
C ILE A 246 -0.31 8.40 -19.88
N LYS A 247 0.12 8.07 -18.66
CA LYS A 247 1.14 7.05 -18.36
C LYS A 247 0.54 5.68 -18.07
N ALA A 248 -0.63 5.66 -17.44
CA ALA A 248 -1.40 4.45 -17.19
C ALA A 248 -2.89 4.76 -17.16
N TYR A 249 -3.70 3.73 -17.37
CA TYR A 249 -5.16 3.77 -17.27
C TYR A 249 -5.63 2.51 -16.53
N PHE A 250 -6.43 2.69 -15.48
CA PHE A 250 -6.97 1.61 -14.65
C PHE A 250 -8.50 1.63 -14.70
N GLU A 251 -9.09 0.56 -15.25
CA GLU A 251 -10.54 0.42 -15.42
C GLU A 251 -11.16 -0.59 -14.44
N ASP A 252 -10.35 -1.42 -13.77
CA ASP A 252 -10.78 -2.64 -13.07
C ASP A 252 -11.74 -2.41 -11.88
N ARG A 253 -11.98 -1.15 -11.51
CA ARG A 253 -12.92 -0.73 -10.44
C ARG A 253 -14.03 0.21 -10.89
N GLY A 254 -14.15 0.42 -12.20
CA GLY A 254 -15.05 1.43 -12.77
C GLY A 254 -14.74 2.83 -12.23
N GLU A 255 -13.45 3.12 -11.98
CA GLU A 255 -12.97 4.44 -11.57
C GLU A 255 -12.47 5.27 -12.75
N GLU A 256 -12.27 4.63 -13.92
CA GLU A 256 -11.69 5.25 -15.13
C GLU A 256 -10.45 6.11 -14.81
N GLU A 257 -9.56 5.57 -13.96
CA GLU A 257 -8.43 6.29 -13.42
C GLU A 257 -7.32 6.42 -14.48
N VAL A 258 -6.81 7.63 -14.65
CA VAL A 258 -5.65 7.94 -15.49
C VAL A 258 -4.52 8.47 -14.63
N ILE A 259 -3.32 7.98 -14.90
CA ILE A 259 -2.11 8.45 -14.23
C ILE A 259 -1.35 9.41 -15.13
N VAL A 260 -1.07 10.60 -14.59
CA VAL A 260 -0.38 11.69 -15.27
C VAL A 260 0.69 12.29 -14.35
N PHE A 261 1.69 12.98 -14.92
CA PHE A 261 2.57 13.81 -14.10
C PHE A 261 1.95 15.19 -13.88
N PRO A 262 2.09 15.80 -12.69
CA PRO A 262 1.51 17.13 -12.41
C PRO A 262 1.91 18.20 -13.43
N GLU A 263 3.16 18.18 -13.94
CA GLU A 263 3.61 19.15 -14.94
C GLU A 263 2.98 19.01 -16.33
N ASP A 264 2.34 17.87 -16.62
CA ASP A 264 1.66 17.61 -17.90
C ASP A 264 0.19 18.07 -17.89
N VAL A 265 -0.32 18.49 -16.72
CA VAL A 265 -1.71 18.91 -16.52
C VAL A 265 -1.86 20.41 -16.79
N VAL A 266 -2.86 20.78 -17.60
CA VAL A 266 -3.14 22.17 -17.99
C VAL A 266 -4.61 22.52 -17.80
N ASP A 267 -4.94 23.82 -17.90
CA ASP A 267 -6.31 24.34 -17.81
C ASP A 267 -7.09 23.90 -16.56
N VAL A 268 -6.41 23.80 -15.40
CA VAL A 268 -7.00 23.39 -14.13
C VAL A 268 -8.03 24.41 -13.65
N GLN A 269 -9.23 23.94 -13.32
CA GLN A 269 -10.36 24.74 -12.85
C GLN A 269 -11.06 24.03 -11.69
N VAL A 270 -11.44 24.77 -10.66
CA VAL A 270 -12.36 24.28 -9.64
C VAL A 270 -13.77 24.34 -10.22
N ILE A 271 -14.42 23.19 -10.37
CA ILE A 271 -15.80 23.10 -10.90
C ILE A 271 -16.83 22.86 -9.80
N LEU A 272 -16.39 22.45 -8.61
CA LEU A 272 -17.20 22.34 -7.40
C LEU A 272 -16.31 22.63 -6.19
N GLU A 273 -16.81 23.44 -5.27
CA GLU A 273 -16.21 23.65 -3.95
C GLU A 273 -17.33 23.60 -2.92
N LYS A 274 -17.17 22.80 -1.88
CA LYS A 274 -18.09 22.74 -0.75
C LYS A 274 -17.33 23.09 0.53
N SER A 275 -17.99 23.84 1.40
CA SER A 275 -17.44 24.18 2.73
C SER A 275 -17.60 23.05 3.74
N TRP A 276 -18.27 21.95 3.36
CA TRP A 276 -18.39 20.72 4.14
C TRP A 276 -18.62 19.55 3.17
N CYS A 277 -18.13 18.40 3.56
CA CYS A 277 -18.20 17.11 2.88
C CYS A 277 -18.24 16.04 3.97
#